data_AF-A0A5D4MFY8-F1
#
_entry.id   AF-A0A5D4MFY8-F1
#
_cell.length_a   1.000
_cell.length_b   1.000
_cell.length_c   1.000
_cell.angle_alpha   90.00
_cell.angle_beta   90.00
_cell.angle_gamma   90.00
#
_symmetry.space_group_name_H-M   'P 1'
#
loop_
_entity.id
_entity.type
_entity.pdbx_description
1 polymer ?
#
loop_
_entity_poly.entity_id
_entity_poly.type
_entity_poly.pdbx_seq_one_letter_code
_entity_poly.pdbx_strand_id
1 'polypeptide(L)'
;MLFNILKICMSFITGYLFIKWCPVIELLSISDIIVKLVLNPIQFFASSLAFMSGLIISADLIKKEALLLAAFFHGEYSQEILAIPIHIAGIYFLSTIGIWQTIIFLCSALIYGMLSIDFSESRRAPW
;
A
#
# COMPACT_ATOMS: atom_id res chain seq x y z
N MET A 1 3.73 -0.94 18.13
CA MET A 1 4.96 -1.19 17.34
C MET A 1 5.01 -2.55 16.63
N LEU A 2 5.05 -3.72 17.29
CA LEU A 2 5.17 -5.04 16.62
C LEU A 2 4.09 -5.29 15.56
N PHE A 3 2.83 -5.02 15.90
CA PHE A 3 1.70 -5.16 14.97
C PHE A 3 1.83 -4.25 13.75
N ASN A 4 2.42 -3.06 13.90
CA ASN A 4 2.68 -2.14 12.80
C ASN A 4 3.75 -2.69 11.86
N ILE A 5 4.82 -3.26 12.43
CA ILE A 5 5.89 -3.91 11.67
C ILE A 5 5.34 -5.11 10.88
N LEU A 6 4.49 -5.93 11.51
CA LEU A 6 3.81 -7.03 10.82
C LEU A 6 2.95 -6.53 9.66
N LYS A 7 2.19 -5.44 9.84
CA LYS A 7 1.43 -4.82 8.75
C LYS A 7 2.35 -4.34 7.62
N ILE A 8 3.48 -3.71 7.94
CA ILE A 8 4.46 -3.26 6.93
C ILE A 8 5.02 -4.47 6.17
N CYS A 9 5.40 -5.55 6.87
CA CYS A 9 5.85 -6.78 6.24
C CYS A 9 4.77 -7.38 5.33
N MET A 10 3.51 -7.43 5.78
CA MET A 10 2.40 -7.96 4.98
C MET A 10 2.14 -7.10 3.75
N SER A 11 2.06 -5.77 3.92
CA SER A 11 1.95 -4.78 2.83
C SER A 11 3.03 -5.01 1.77
N PHE A 12 4.28 -5.18 2.22
CA PHE A 12 5.42 -5.44 1.34
C PHE A 12 5.31 -6.79 0.61
N ILE A 13 4.97 -7.87 1.31
CA ILE A 13 4.78 -9.20 0.70
C ILE A 13 3.66 -9.16 -0.33
N THR A 14 2.51 -8.57 0.00
CA THR A 14 1.37 -8.46 -0.91
C THR A 14 1.68 -7.58 -2.12
N GLY A 15 2.40 -6.47 -1.92
CA GLY A 15 2.88 -5.62 -3.00
C GLY A 15 3.85 -6.36 -3.92
N TYR A 16 4.80 -7.12 -3.35
CA TYR A 16 5.73 -7.93 -4.12
C TYR A 16 5.02 -9.00 -4.95
N LEU A 17 4.07 -9.72 -4.35
CA LEU A 17 3.28 -10.74 -5.04
C LEU A 17 2.44 -10.11 -6.17
N PHE A 18 1.82 -8.95 -5.92
CA PHE A 18 1.10 -8.21 -6.96
C PHE A 18 2.02 -7.85 -8.12
N ILE A 19 3.18 -7.25 -7.87
CA ILE A 19 4.14 -6.87 -8.92
C ILE A 19 4.62 -8.10 -9.69
N LYS A 20 4.88 -9.22 -9.00
CA LYS A 20 5.42 -10.43 -9.63
C LYS A 20 4.40 -11.15 -10.50
N TRP A 21 3.14 -11.18 -10.07
CA TRP A 21 2.07 -11.88 -10.77
C TRP A 21 1.32 -11.00 -11.77
N CYS A 22 1.27 -9.70 -11.59
CA CYS A 22 0.68 -8.78 -12.57
C CYS A 22 1.60 -8.67 -13.79
N PRO A 23 1.08 -8.81 -15.03
CA PRO A 23 1.90 -8.66 -16.22
C PRO A 23 2.58 -7.28 -16.29
N VAL A 24 3.80 -7.26 -16.81
CA VAL A 24 4.61 -6.04 -16.89
C VAL A 24 4.01 -5.03 -17.87
N ILE A 25 3.74 -3.83 -17.38
CA ILE A 25 3.03 -2.77 -18.11
C ILE A 25 3.91 -2.12 -19.20
N GLU A 26 5.25 -2.09 -19.04
CA GLU A 26 6.16 -1.38 -19.95
C GLU A 26 6.30 -1.95 -21.37
N LEU A 27 5.96 -3.23 -21.55
CA LEU A 27 6.28 -3.97 -22.79
C LEU A 27 5.04 -4.30 -23.63
N LEU A 28 3.85 -3.84 -23.24
CA LEU A 28 2.59 -4.32 -23.77
C LEU A 28 1.61 -3.17 -24.01
N SER A 29 0.92 -3.19 -25.15
CA SER A 29 -0.27 -2.35 -25.33
C SER A 29 -1.34 -2.75 -24.30
N ILE A 30 -2.26 -1.85 -23.94
CA ILE A 30 -3.36 -2.17 -23.01
C ILE A 30 -4.15 -3.41 -23.48
N SER A 31 -4.30 -3.57 -24.79
CA SER A 31 -4.92 -4.76 -25.40
C SER A 31 -4.15 -6.04 -25.03
N ASP A 32 -2.82 -6.04 -25.14
CA ASP A 32 -2.00 -7.21 -24.84
C ASP A 32 -2.00 -7.55 -23.34
N ILE A 33 -2.11 -6.53 -22.47
CA ILE A 33 -2.28 -6.72 -21.02
C ILE A 33 -3.58 -7.48 -20.75
N ILE A 34 -4.70 -7.03 -21.34
CA ILE A 34 -6.02 -7.68 -21.18
C ILE A 34 -5.97 -9.12 -21.71
N VAL A 35 -5.39 -9.33 -22.89
CA VAL A 35 -5.27 -10.67 -23.49
C VAL A 35 -4.45 -11.59 -22.57
N LYS A 36 -3.29 -11.16 -22.07
CA LYS A 36 -2.48 -11.98 -21.14
C LYS A 36 -3.19 -12.26 -19.83
N LEU A 37 -3.97 -11.30 -19.32
CA LEU A 37 -4.81 -11.49 -18.13
C LEU A 37 -5.86 -12.58 -18.35
N VAL A 38 -6.60 -12.49 -19.47
CA VAL A 38 -7.68 -13.43 -19.80
C VAL A 38 -7.12 -14.83 -20.07
N LEU A 39 -5.96 -14.93 -20.71
CA LEU A 39 -5.30 -16.21 -20.99
C LEU A 39 -4.72 -16.89 -19.74
N ASN A 40 -4.45 -16.14 -18.66
CA ASN A 40 -3.88 -16.67 -17.41
C ASN A 40 -4.76 -16.31 -16.19
N PRO A 41 -5.97 -16.88 -16.10
CA PRO A 41 -6.97 -16.46 -15.11
C PRO A 41 -6.52 -16.69 -13.65
N ILE A 42 -5.76 -17.75 -13.39
CA ILE A 42 -5.25 -18.07 -12.05
C ILE A 42 -4.27 -16.99 -11.58
N GLN A 43 -3.35 -16.59 -12.46
CA GLN A 43 -2.35 -15.57 -12.16
C GLN A 43 -3.01 -14.18 -11.99
N PHE A 44 -4.02 -13.88 -12.79
CA PHE A 44 -4.83 -12.67 -12.61
C PHE A 44 -5.56 -12.66 -11.27
N PHE A 45 -6.22 -13.76 -10.91
CA PHE A 45 -6.94 -13.84 -9.64
C PHE A 45 -6.00 -13.71 -8.44
N ALA A 46 -4.86 -14.39 -8.48
CA ALA A 46 -3.83 -14.30 -7.45
C ALA A 46 -3.26 -12.87 -7.32
N SER A 47 -2.98 -12.19 -8.44
CA SER A 47 -2.50 -10.81 -8.42
C SER A 47 -3.56 -9.83 -7.91
N SER A 48 -4.84 -10.04 -8.26
CA SER A 48 -5.96 -9.24 -7.75
C SER A 48 -6.17 -9.42 -6.25
N LEU A 49 -6.08 -10.64 -5.73
CA LEU A 49 -6.13 -10.90 -4.29
C LEU A 49 -4.95 -10.26 -3.53
N ALA A 50 -3.74 -10.40 -4.07
CA ALA A 50 -2.56 -9.75 -3.52
C ALA A 50 -2.70 -8.22 -3.53
N PHE A 51 -3.23 -7.66 -4.64
CA PHE A 51 -3.53 -6.24 -4.75
C PHE A 51 -4.55 -5.78 -3.70
N MET A 52 -5.70 -6.44 -3.60
CA MET A 52 -6.78 -6.05 -2.67
C MET A 52 -6.36 -6.17 -1.21
N SER A 53 -5.72 -7.28 -0.84
CA SER A 53 -5.22 -7.46 0.53
C SER A 53 -4.15 -6.43 0.88
N GLY A 54 -3.20 -6.20 -0.03
CA GLY A 54 -2.17 -5.18 0.13
C GLY A 54 -2.77 -3.79 0.23
N LEU A 55 -3.71 -3.43 -0.64
CA LEU A 55 -4.41 -2.15 -0.65
C LEU A 55 -4.99 -1.82 0.72
N ILE A 56 -5.76 -2.75 1.31
CA ILE A 56 -6.43 -2.53 2.60
C ILE A 56 -5.39 -2.32 3.71
N ILE A 57 -4.32 -3.13 3.73
CA ILE A 57 -3.27 -3.05 4.75
C ILE A 57 -2.46 -1.76 4.59
N SER A 58 -2.02 -1.44 3.37
CA SER A 58 -1.23 -0.25 3.06
C SER A 58 -2.02 1.03 3.31
N ALA A 59 -3.32 1.03 3.02
CA ALA A 59 -4.17 2.19 3.27
C ALA A 59 -4.35 2.47 4.78
N ASP A 60 -4.54 1.43 5.58
CA ASP A 60 -4.59 1.57 7.04
C ASP A 60 -3.24 2.07 7.61
N LEU A 61 -2.12 1.57 7.07
CA LEU A 61 -0.79 2.10 7.38
C LEU A 61 -0.67 3.58 7.02
N ILE A 62 -1.00 3.97 5.78
CA ILE A 62 -0.93 5.37 5.32
C ILE A 62 -1.78 6.27 6.20
N LYS A 63 -3.01 5.87 6.55
CA LYS A 63 -3.88 6.62 7.45
C LYS A 63 -3.20 6.84 8.80
N LYS A 64 -2.65 5.78 9.39
CA LYS A 64 -1.96 5.85 10.67
C LYS A 64 -0.70 6.71 10.61
N GLU A 65 0.10 6.57 9.56
CA GLU A 65 1.31 7.36 9.34
C GLU A 65 0.99 8.83 9.15
N ALA A 66 -0.10 9.16 8.44
CA ALA A 66 -0.57 10.54 8.30
C ALA A 66 -0.98 11.14 9.65
N LEU A 67 -1.68 10.40 10.51
CA LEU A 67 -2.04 10.84 11.87
C LEU A 67 -0.80 11.01 12.75
N LEU A 68 0.16 10.08 12.70
CA LEU A 68 1.41 10.18 13.46
C LEU A 68 2.28 11.36 12.99
N LEU A 69 2.34 11.61 11.68
CA LEU A 69 3.01 12.79 11.13
C LEU A 69 2.33 14.07 11.60
N ALA A 70 1.00 14.13 11.54
CA ALA A 70 0.24 15.28 12.05
C ALA A 70 0.53 15.51 13.54
N ALA A 71 0.47 14.49 14.40
CA ALA A 71 0.77 14.60 15.83
C ALA A 71 2.22 15.05 16.09
N PHE A 72 3.17 14.54 15.30
CA PHE A 72 4.58 14.95 15.36
C PHE A 72 4.78 16.44 15.06
N PHE A 73 4.08 16.98 14.06
CA PHE A 73 4.11 18.43 13.77
C PHE A 73 3.50 19.28 14.90
N HIS A 74 2.63 18.71 15.73
CA HIS A 74 2.09 19.36 16.93
C HIS A 74 2.96 19.17 18.18
N GLY A 75 4.11 18.49 18.06
CA GLY A 75 5.09 18.31 19.14
C GLY A 75 4.93 17.03 19.96
N GLU A 76 3.99 16.16 19.59
CA GLU A 76 3.82 14.86 20.25
C GLU A 76 4.77 13.82 19.65
N TYR A 77 5.57 13.18 20.51
CA TYR A 77 6.53 12.18 20.06
C TYR A 77 6.06 10.77 20.37
N SER A 78 5.97 9.93 19.33
CA SER A 78 5.71 8.50 19.45
C SER A 78 6.84 7.71 18.81
N GLN A 79 7.29 6.64 19.48
CA GLN A 79 8.28 5.71 18.93
C GLN A 79 7.82 5.03 17.63
N GLU A 80 6.50 5.05 17.35
CA GLU A 80 5.95 4.47 16.11
C GLU A 80 6.33 5.26 14.84
N ILE A 81 6.81 6.50 14.97
CA ILE A 81 7.32 7.32 13.85
C ILE A 81 8.50 6.64 13.16
N LEU A 82 9.30 5.85 13.90
CA LEU A 82 10.43 5.11 13.33
C LEU A 82 10.00 4.06 12.29
N ALA A 83 8.73 3.65 12.27
CA ALA A 83 8.20 2.70 11.31
C ALA A 83 7.96 3.32 9.91
N ILE A 84 7.75 4.65 9.83
CA ILE A 84 7.49 5.38 8.59
C ILE A 84 8.65 5.25 7.59
N PRO A 85 9.92 5.53 7.94
CA PRO A 85 11.03 5.37 6.99
C PRO A 85 11.20 3.92 6.53
N ILE A 86 10.86 2.93 7.37
CA ILE A 86 10.90 1.51 6.99
C ILE A 86 9.84 1.21 5.93
N HIS A 87 8.62 1.73 6.10
CA HIS A 87 7.56 1.56 5.11
C HIS A 87 7.90 2.23 3.78
N ILE A 88 8.42 3.48 3.82
CA ILE A 88 8.88 4.21 2.63
C ILE A 88 10.00 3.44 1.91
N ALA A 89 10.98 2.91 2.64
CA ALA A 89 12.05 2.10 2.07
C ALA A 89 11.51 0.83 1.39
N GLY A 90 10.48 0.19 1.96
CA GLY A 90 9.79 -0.94 1.35
C GLY A 90 9.10 -0.57 0.03
N ILE A 91 8.39 0.56 0.00
CA ILE A 91 7.75 1.08 -1.23
C ILE A 91 8.81 1.41 -2.29
N TYR A 92 9.91 2.04 -1.89
CA TYR A 92 11.03 2.34 -2.78
C TYR A 92 11.62 1.07 -3.39
N PHE A 93 11.85 0.03 -2.59
CA PHE A 93 12.33 -1.26 -3.07
C PHE A 93 11.35 -1.89 -4.07
N LEU A 94 10.04 -1.87 -3.78
CA LEU A 94 9.01 -2.36 -4.71
C LEU A 94 9.03 -1.61 -6.05
N SER A 95 9.24 -0.29 -6.01
CA SER A 95 9.36 0.56 -7.20
C SER A 95 10.54 0.19 -8.09
N THR A 96 11.62 -0.39 -7.55
CA THR A 96 12.76 -0.87 -8.36
C THR A 96 12.44 -2.15 -9.15
N ILE A 97 11.42 -2.91 -8.73
CA ILE A 97 11.01 -4.17 -9.37
C ILE A 97 9.93 -3.92 -10.43
N GLY A 98 8.98 -3.02 -10.13
CA GLY A 98 7.89 -2.69 -11.03
C GLY A 98 7.32 -1.32 -10.70
N ILE A 99 7.85 -0.28 -11.35
CA ILE A 99 7.49 1.11 -11.05
C ILE A 99 6.01 1.39 -11.32
N TRP A 100 5.47 0.93 -12.45
CA TRP A 100 4.08 1.18 -12.83
C TRP A 100 3.08 0.49 -11.90
N GLN A 101 3.34 -0.77 -11.55
CA GLN A 101 2.51 -1.51 -10.61
C GLN A 101 2.58 -0.87 -9.22
N THR A 102 3.77 -0.43 -8.79
CA THR A 102 3.95 0.26 -7.50
C THR A 102 3.20 1.59 -7.47
N ILE A 103 3.23 2.38 -8.55
CA ILE A 103 2.47 3.63 -8.65
C ILE A 103 0.97 3.36 -8.53
N ILE A 104 0.43 2.39 -9.28
CA ILE A 104 -0.99 2.03 -9.22
C ILE A 104 -1.38 1.60 -7.80
N PHE A 105 -0.56 0.75 -7.19
CA PHE A 105 -0.76 0.27 -5.83
C PHE A 105 -0.76 1.41 -4.81
N LEU A 106 0.26 2.28 -4.86
CA LEU A 106 0.41 3.42 -3.95
C LEU A 106 -0.72 4.44 -4.12
N CYS A 107 -1.04 4.83 -5.36
CA CYS A 107 -2.14 5.77 -5.63
C CYS A 107 -3.47 5.22 -5.12
N SER A 108 -3.74 3.94 -5.35
CA SER A 108 -4.97 3.30 -4.87
C SER A 108 -5.01 3.26 -3.34
N ALA A 109 -3.88 2.91 -2.70
CA ALA A 109 -3.78 2.87 -1.24
C ALA A 109 -3.91 4.26 -0.61
N LEU A 110 -3.38 5.30 -1.23
CA LEU A 110 -3.56 6.69 -0.81
C LEU A 110 -5.03 7.10 -0.89
N ILE A 111 -5.69 6.87 -2.03
CA ILE A 111 -7.10 7.22 -2.22
C ILE A 111 -7.98 6.47 -1.21
N TYR A 112 -7.80 5.15 -1.10
CA TYR A 112 -8.57 4.34 -0.17
C TYR A 112 -8.27 4.72 1.30
N GLY A 113 -7.00 4.97 1.63
CA GLY A 113 -6.57 5.42 2.95
C GLY A 113 -7.25 6.70 3.37
N MET A 114 -7.29 7.70 2.47
CA MET A 114 -7.99 8.97 2.68
C MET A 114 -9.50 8.79 2.84
N LEU A 115 -10.13 7.97 1.98
CA LEU A 115 -11.57 7.70 2.08
C LEU A 115 -11.95 6.93 3.35
N SER A 116 -11.04 6.09 3.85
CA SER A 116 -11.21 5.33 5.09
C SER A 116 -10.95 6.17 6.36
N ILE A 117 -10.57 7.45 6.22
CA ILE A 117 -10.50 8.38 7.35
C ILE A 117 -11.93 8.70 7.77
N ASP A 118 -12.40 8.01 8.80
CA ASP A 118 -13.65 8.35 9.44
C ASP A 118 -13.43 9.58 10.35
N PHE A 119 -13.92 10.74 9.91
CA PHE A 119 -13.89 11.98 10.68
C PHE A 119 -14.74 11.91 11.98
N SER A 120 -15.48 10.82 12.21
CA SER A 120 -16.21 10.60 13.46
C SER A 120 -15.27 10.33 14.65
N GLU A 121 -14.08 9.80 14.42
CA GLU A 121 -13.08 9.47 15.46
C GLU A 121 -12.29 10.71 15.91
N SER A 122 -12.14 11.71 15.03
CA SER A 122 -11.58 13.03 15.34
C SER A 122 -12.39 13.82 16.38
N ARG A 123 -13.66 13.46 16.61
CA ARG A 123 -14.51 14.07 17.67
C ARG A 123 -14.35 13.44 19.04
N ARG A 124 -13.60 12.33 19.15
CA ARG A 124 -13.41 11.55 20.40
C ARG A 124 -11.98 11.57 20.94
N ALA A 125 -11.09 12.38 20.38
CA ALA A 125 -9.82 12.70 21.04
C ALA A 125 -10.11 13.73 22.15
N PRO A 126 -9.97 13.38 23.45
CA PRO A 126 -9.80 14.41 24.45
C PRO A 126 -8.40 14.99 24.23
N TRP A 127 -8.34 16.30 24.03
CA TRP A 127 -7.13 17.09 24.27
C TRP A 127 -6.49 16.69 25.61
#